data_AF-A0A7W7RTX6-F1
#
_entry.id   AF-A0A7W7RTX6-F1
#
_cell.length_a   1.000
_cell.length_b   1.000
_cell.length_c   1.000
_cell.angle_alpha   90.00
_cell.angle_beta   90.00
_cell.angle_gamma   90.00
#
_symmetry.space_group_name_H-M   'P 1'
#
loop_
_entity.id
_entity.type
_entity.pdbx_description
1 polymer ?
#
loop_
_entity_poly.entity_id
_entity_poly.type
_entity_poly.pdbx_seq_one_letter_code
_entity_poly.pdbx_strand_id
1 'polypeptide(L)' 'MDLTKLPDSEAKQFVDFAAGLVFGRGGDMDRLSPKVFLLMPRGMTGRSSAADEAQ' A
#
# COMPACT_ATOMS: atom_id res chain seq x y z
N MET A 1 3.32 4.86 1.06
CA MET A 1 4.02 4.44 2.29
C MET A 1 5.33 3.79 1.90
N ASP A 2 6.45 4.51 2.07
CA ASP A 2 7.80 4.02 1.77
C ASP A 2 8.48 3.59 3.08
N LEU A 3 8.82 2.31 3.17
CA LEU A 3 9.47 1.68 4.33
C LEU A 3 10.88 1.17 3.97
N THR A 4 11.46 1.60 2.84
CA THR A 4 12.75 1.09 2.34
C THR A 4 13.91 1.28 3.31
N LYS A 5 13.83 2.32 4.17
CA LYS A 5 14.84 2.64 5.19
C LYS A 5 14.60 1.97 6.54
N LEU A 6 13.56 1.15 6.68
CA LEU A 6 13.24 0.46 7.93
C LEU A 6 13.76 -1.00 7.93
N PRO A 7 14.17 -1.50 9.11
CA PRO A 7 14.35 -2.92 9.35
C PRO A 7 13.07 -3.71 9.03
N ASP A 8 13.22 -4.98 8.64
CA ASP A 8 12.07 -5.81 8.23
C ASP A 8 11.03 -5.99 9.33
N SER A 9 11.47 -6.08 10.59
CA SER A 9 10.59 -6.19 11.75
C SER A 9 9.68 -4.96 11.91
N GLU A 10 10.26 -3.76 11.83
CA GLU A 10 9.53 -2.50 11.92
C GLU A 10 8.63 -2.31 10.69
N ALA A 11 9.16 -2.57 9.50
CA ALA A 11 8.38 -2.48 8.27
C ALA A 11 7.13 -3.36 8.33
N LYS A 12 7.25 -4.59 8.85
CA LYS A 12 6.09 -5.48 9.05
C LYS A 12 5.07 -4.87 10.03
N GLN A 13 5.51 -4.33 11.16
CA GLN A 13 4.61 -3.69 12.13
C GLN A 13 3.84 -2.52 11.51
N PHE A 14 4.51 -1.69 10.71
CA PHE A 14 3.86 -0.59 9.97
C PHE A 14 2.85 -1.11 8.94
N VAL A 15 3.19 -2.17 8.22
CA VAL A 15 2.26 -2.81 7.27
C VAL A 15 1.04 -3.37 7.99
N ASP A 16 1.21 -4.10 9.09
CA ASP A 16 0.10 -4.68 9.87
C ASP A 16 -0.82 -3.57 10.42
N PHE A 17 -0.23 -2.50 10.97
CA PHE A 17 -0.97 -1.35 11.49
C PHE A 17 -1.76 -0.64 10.38
N ALA A 18 -1.10 -0.31 9.25
CA ALA A 18 -1.74 0.35 8.12
C ALA A 18 -2.85 -0.52 7.51
N ALA A 19 -2.62 -1.82 7.36
CA ALA A 19 -3.61 -2.77 6.86
C ALA A 19 -4.86 -2.79 7.74
N GLY A 20 -4.70 -2.77 9.07
CA GLY A 20 -5.82 -2.66 10.01
C GLY A 20 -6.64 -1.38 9.83
N LEU A 21 -5.98 -0.23 9.65
CA LEU A 21 -6.65 1.05 9.42
C LEU A 21 -7.37 1.09 8.07
N VAL A 22 -6.70 0.65 7.00
CA VAL A 22 -7.26 0.61 5.65
C VAL A 22 -8.47 -0.31 5.61
N PHE A 23 -8.34 -1.54 6.13
CA PHE A 23 -9.43 -2.51 6.16
C PHE A 23 -10.60 -2.04 7.04
N GLY A 24 -10.32 -1.55 8.25
CA GLY A 24 -11.35 -1.06 9.16
C GLY A 24 -12.10 0.16 8.62
N ARG A 25 -11.44 0.96 7.77
CA ARG A 25 -12.07 2.06 7.06
C ARG A 25 -12.61 1.66 5.71
N GLY A 26 -12.47 0.43 5.23
CA GLY A 26 -12.93 -0.09 3.95
C GLY A 26 -12.29 0.54 2.72
N GLY A 27 -11.04 0.98 2.85
CA GLY A 27 -10.17 1.36 1.74
C GLY A 27 -9.37 0.16 1.22
N ASP A 28 -8.40 0.44 0.34
CA ASP A 28 -7.56 -0.57 -0.30
C ASP A 28 -6.06 -0.32 -0.09
N MET A 29 -5.24 -1.36 -0.21
CA MET A 29 -3.79 -1.29 -0.04
C MET A 29 -3.09 -2.16 -1.10
N ASP A 30 -2.29 -1.52 -1.95
CA ASP A 30 -1.53 -2.19 -3.01
C ASP A 30 -0.03 -2.11 -2.73
N ARG A 31 0.70 -3.16 -3.11
CA ARG A 31 2.16 -3.15 -3.06
C ARG A 31 2.71 -2.72 -4.42
N LEU A 32 3.45 -1.61 -4.45
CA LEU A 32 4.07 -1.09 -5.67
C LEU A 32 5.46 -1.68 -5.91
N SER A 33 6.22 -1.89 -4.83
CA SER A 33 7.56 -2.50 -4.87
C SER A 33 7.94 -3.08 -3.49
N PRO A 34 9.12 -3.70 -3.31
CA PRO A 34 9.58 -4.10 -1.98
C PRO A 34 9.57 -2.93 -1.00
N LYS A 35 8.85 -3.10 0.12
CA LYS A 35 8.68 -2.10 1.17
C LYS A 35 7.99 -0.79 0.75
N VAL A 36 7.38 -0.73 -0.45
CA VAL A 36 6.61 0.43 -0.91
C VAL A 36 5.16 0.04 -1.18
N PHE A 37 4.25 0.69 -0.48
CA PHE A 37 2.82 0.41 -0.53
C PHE A 37 2.02 1.68 -0.84
N LEU A 38 1.01 1.54 -1.69
CA LEU A 38 -0.02 2.54 -1.93
C LEU A 38 -1.19 2.26 -0.99
N LEU A 39 -1.65 3.28 -0.26
CA LEU A 39 -2.83 3.21 0.60
C LEU A 39 -3.93 4.07 -0.04
N MET A 40 -5.10 3.51 -0.23
CA MET A 40 -6.23 4.18 -0.87
C MET A 40 -7.42 4.27 0.10
N PRO A 41 -7.99 5.46 0.31
CA PRO A 41 -9.23 5.60 1.08
C PRO A 41 -10.42 5.03 0.28
N ARG A 42 -11.54 4.76 0.97
CA ARG A 42 -12.75 4.24 0.29
C ARG A 42 -13.21 5.16 -0.82
N GLY A 43 -13.73 4.56 -1.89
CA GLY A 43 -14.39 5.30 -2.98
C GLY A 43 -13.42 6.02 -3.91
N MET A 44 -12.11 5.93 -3.67
CA MET A 44 -11.09 6.40 -4.59
C MET A 44 -10.68 5.25 -5.52
N THR A 45 -11.60 4.79 -6.37
CA THR A 45 -11.28 3.82 -7.44
C THR A 45 -10.56 4.54 -8.57
N GLY A 46 -9.24 4.67 -8.44
CA GLY A 46 -8.35 5.02 -9.53
C GLY A 46 -7.32 3.92 -9.66
N ARG A 47 -7.59 2.89 -10.48
CA ARG A 47 -6.54 1.96 -10.90
C ARG A 47 -5.43 2.82 -11.50
N SER A 48 -4.24 2.83 -10.89
CA SER A 48 -3.06 3.43 -11.51
C SER A 48 -2.81 2.64 -12.79
N SER A 49 -3.20 3.20 -13.93
CA SER A 49 -3.02 2.61 -15.27
C SER A 49 -1.58 2.69 -15.75
N ALA A 50 -0.60 2.93 -14.86
CA ALA A 50 0.81 2.98 -15.22
C ALA A 50 1.41 1.61 -15.59
N ALA A 51 0.63 0.51 -15.53
CA ALA A 51 1.05 -0.82 -15.94
C ALA A 51 0.51 -1.26 -17.32
N ASP A 52 -0.29 -0.43 -18.00
CA ASP A 52 -0.92 -0.76 -19.28
C ASP A 52 -0.21 -0.13 -20.51
N GLU A 53 1.03 0.37 -20.33
CA GLU A 53 1.90 0.86 -21.42
C GLU A 53 3.06 -0.10 -21.71
N ALA A 54 2.79 -1.40 -21.70
CA ALA A 54 3.69 -2.42 -22.20
C ALA A 54 2.92 -3.56 -22.89
N GLN A 55 2.10 -3.21 -23.90
CA GLN A 55 1.72 -4.16 -24.95
C GLN A 55 1.52 -3.47 -26.29
#